data_AF-A0AB36GSH9-F1
#
_entry.id   AF-A0AB36GSH9-F1
#
_cell.length_a   1.000
_cell.length_b   1.000
_cell.length_c   1.000
_cell.angle_alpha   90.00
_cell.angle_beta   90.00
_cell.angle_gamma   90.00
#
_symmetry.space_group_name_H-M   'P 1'
#
loop_
_entity.id
_entity.type
_entity.pdbx_description
1 polymer ?
#
loop_
_entity_poly.entity_id
_entity_poly.type
_entity_poly.pdbx_seq_one_letter_code
_entity_poly.pdbx_strand_id
1 'polypeptide(L)'
;MRRRTDHRQHATAAVLLLSAAVALSACEPEPPSTPDPILPSSADLNSTPGPPLPEDAIIEPAGTGEVSKQSTADVYGSYRPDDKKPEERVPNILARGRLIVGVDRSNNLLSYRDTASGEVRGFEVDIAREIARDIFGDPDKVDFRFVEASDRARALNDRTVDMVIRTMTISPERQREVAFSIPYMQTDARLLVLKNSGIHSIAEAAGLTLCAAKGSTMVDAIRKHSPSSDILETRTWGDCLMALQLGQTDGIVVDDALLSGMLAQDKYTEIVGEPLESQSYGVAVRKPDASYDSRPLIRQINSTLERIRRDGTWQELFNTWLGNYMEQPVLPEPKYLNETPPAEESQPSSAAKDQPGEKKEGQ
;
A
#
# COMPACT_ATOMS: atom_id res chain seq x y z
N MET A 1 11.30 80.69 -41.92
CA MET A 1 12.71 81.11 -41.73
C MET A 1 13.45 79.95 -41.06
N ARG A 2 14.32 79.24 -41.79
CA ARG A 2 15.81 79.33 -41.71
C ARG A 2 16.33 79.03 -40.29
N ARG A 3 17.27 78.11 -40.02
CA ARG A 3 18.27 77.31 -40.78
C ARG A 3 18.77 76.24 -39.76
N ARG A 4 19.02 74.97 -40.14
CA ARG A 4 20.29 74.39 -40.66
C ARG A 4 21.44 74.56 -39.63
N THR A 5 22.23 73.58 -39.21
CA THR A 5 22.90 72.42 -39.87
C THR A 5 23.51 71.56 -38.73
N ASP A 6 23.44 70.22 -38.70
CA ASP A 6 24.03 69.21 -39.58
C ASP A 6 25.55 69.06 -39.41
N HIS A 7 25.99 67.90 -38.89
CA HIS A 7 27.31 67.35 -39.17
C HIS A 7 27.25 65.81 -39.30
N ARG A 8 27.10 65.36 -40.56
CA ARG A 8 27.91 64.38 -41.33
C ARG A 8 28.62 63.26 -40.54
N GLN A 9 28.28 61.99 -40.75
CA GLN A 9 28.55 61.10 -41.91
C GLN A 9 30.03 60.72 -42.12
N HIS A 10 30.35 59.43 -41.94
CA HIS A 10 31.15 58.55 -42.82
C HIS A 10 30.71 57.10 -42.51
N ALA A 11 29.91 56.42 -43.34
CA ALA A 11 30.21 55.79 -44.63
C ALA A 11 30.93 54.42 -44.51
N THR A 12 30.20 53.39 -44.95
CA THR A 12 30.62 52.19 -45.70
C THR A 12 31.54 51.15 -45.05
N ALA A 13 31.02 49.93 -44.84
CA ALA A 13 31.39 48.76 -45.65
C ALA A 13 30.42 47.60 -45.40
N ALA A 14 29.86 47.08 -46.49
CA ALA A 14 29.06 45.87 -46.54
C ALA A 14 29.98 44.64 -46.49
N VAL A 15 29.56 43.59 -45.77
CA VAL A 15 29.94 42.21 -46.08
C VAL A 15 28.70 41.33 -45.90
N LEU A 16 28.12 40.96 -47.05
CA LEU A 16 27.24 39.80 -47.20
C LEU A 16 28.07 38.55 -46.93
N LEU A 17 27.66 37.73 -45.97
CA LEU A 17 28.02 36.31 -45.92
C LEU A 17 26.74 35.50 -45.91
N LEU A 18 26.53 34.78 -47.03
CA LEU A 18 25.54 33.73 -47.19
C LEU A 18 25.75 32.67 -46.09
N SER A 19 24.78 32.51 -45.20
CA SER A 19 24.60 31.27 -44.45
C SER A 19 23.55 30.43 -45.17
N ALA A 20 24.04 29.45 -45.93
CA ALA A 20 23.22 28.40 -46.51
C ALA A 20 22.55 27.61 -45.38
N ALA A 21 21.22 27.55 -45.40
CA ALA A 21 20.44 26.69 -44.53
C ALA A 21 20.62 25.23 -44.96
N VAL A 22 21.47 24.50 -44.24
CA VAL A 22 21.52 23.04 -44.31
C VAL A 22 20.48 22.53 -43.31
N ALA A 23 19.37 22.01 -43.83
CA ALA A 23 18.43 21.22 -43.03
C ALA A 23 19.12 19.89 -42.68
N LEU A 24 19.74 19.83 -41.50
CA LEU A 24 20.18 18.57 -40.91
C LEU A 24 18.92 17.83 -40.44
N SER A 25 18.50 16.82 -41.22
CA SER A 25 17.63 15.78 -40.70
C SER A 25 18.41 15.05 -39.61
N ALA A 26 18.11 15.36 -38.35
CA ALA A 26 18.56 14.54 -37.23
C ALA A 26 17.80 13.21 -37.32
N CYS A 27 18.41 12.20 -37.93
CA CYS A 27 18.11 10.83 -37.57
C CYS A 27 18.66 10.64 -36.16
N GLU A 28 17.80 10.75 -35.13
CA GLU A 28 18.12 10.16 -33.84
C GLU A 28 18.25 8.65 -34.06
N PRO A 29 19.42 8.05 -33.80
CA PRO A 29 19.51 6.60 -33.77
C PRO A 29 18.68 6.13 -32.57
N GLU A 30 17.70 5.25 -32.83
CA GLU A 30 17.05 4.50 -31.76
C GLU A 30 18.14 3.89 -30.85
N PRO A 31 18.01 4.00 -29.52
CA PRO A 31 18.93 3.30 -28.63
C PRO A 31 18.90 1.82 -29.02
N PRO A 32 20.07 1.14 -29.10
CA PRO A 32 20.09 -0.27 -29.44
C PRO A 32 19.17 -1.00 -28.47
N SER A 33 18.11 -1.62 -29.01
CA SER A 33 17.24 -2.51 -28.25
C SER A 33 18.15 -3.53 -27.57
N THR A 34 18.19 -3.52 -26.24
CA THR A 34 18.95 -4.52 -25.49
C THR A 34 18.43 -5.88 -25.95
N PRO A 35 19.29 -6.78 -26.47
CA PRO A 35 18.85 -8.11 -26.85
C PRO A 35 18.13 -8.74 -25.67
N ASP A 36 16.99 -9.37 -25.93
CA ASP A 36 16.32 -10.11 -24.88
C ASP A 36 17.31 -11.16 -24.35
N PRO A 37 17.57 -11.16 -23.05
CA PRO A 37 18.52 -12.07 -22.47
C PRO A 37 18.08 -13.51 -22.71
N ILE A 38 19.02 -14.31 -23.19
CA ILE A 38 18.79 -15.71 -23.57
C ILE A 38 18.54 -16.50 -22.29
N LEU A 39 17.28 -16.85 -22.04
CA LEU A 39 16.91 -17.81 -21.01
C LEU A 39 17.25 -19.23 -21.48
N PRO A 40 17.81 -20.10 -20.62
CA PRO A 40 18.03 -21.50 -20.96
C PRO A 40 16.68 -22.18 -21.34
N SER A 41 16.71 -23.03 -22.37
CA SER A 41 15.50 -23.57 -23.04
C SER A 41 14.73 -24.61 -22.22
N SER A 42 15.30 -25.07 -21.11
CA SER A 42 14.70 -26.00 -20.17
C SER A 42 15.63 -26.01 -18.96
N ALA A 43 15.39 -25.11 -18.02
CA ALA A 43 15.98 -25.27 -16.73
C ALA A 43 14.97 -26.12 -15.94
N ASP A 44 15.27 -27.42 -15.77
CA ASP A 44 14.66 -28.23 -14.72
C ASP A 44 15.10 -27.60 -13.39
N LEU A 45 14.46 -26.48 -13.04
CA LEU A 45 14.66 -25.72 -11.82
C LEU A 45 13.86 -26.43 -10.76
N ASN A 46 14.41 -27.54 -10.26
CA ASN A 46 13.97 -28.10 -8.99
C ASN A 46 14.89 -27.51 -7.92
N SER A 47 14.42 -26.45 -7.28
CA SER A 47 15.18 -25.76 -6.25
C SER A 47 15.48 -26.72 -5.10
N THR A 48 16.73 -26.70 -4.67
CA THR A 48 17.16 -27.38 -3.45
C THR A 48 17.69 -26.29 -2.53
N PRO A 49 16.82 -25.69 -1.70
CA PRO A 49 17.21 -24.57 -0.87
C PRO A 49 18.45 -24.92 -0.06
N GLY A 50 19.54 -24.18 -0.28
CA GLY A 50 20.85 -24.46 0.28
C GLY A 50 21.53 -23.16 0.73
N PRO A 51 22.39 -23.22 1.76
CA PRO A 51 23.03 -22.04 2.29
C PRO A 51 23.94 -21.34 1.25
N PRO A 52 24.08 -20.00 1.31
CA PRO A 52 23.42 -19.13 2.29
C PRO A 52 21.99 -18.78 1.89
N LEU A 53 21.03 -19.09 2.76
CA LEU A 53 19.64 -18.61 2.65
C LEU A 53 19.57 -17.13 3.08
N PRO A 54 18.49 -16.40 2.75
CA PRO A 54 18.26 -15.08 3.30
C PRO A 54 18.32 -15.08 4.84
N GLU A 55 18.69 -13.93 5.42
CA GLU A 55 18.80 -13.77 6.87
C GLU A 55 17.46 -14.12 7.56
N ASP A 56 17.54 -14.89 8.64
CA ASP A 56 16.40 -15.42 9.41
C ASP A 56 15.38 -16.26 8.62
N ALA A 57 15.73 -16.70 7.40
CA ALA A 57 14.87 -17.57 6.63
C ALA A 57 14.79 -18.98 7.25
N ILE A 58 13.61 -19.57 7.20
CA ILE A 58 13.32 -20.91 7.72
C ILE A 58 12.67 -21.71 6.59
N ILE A 59 13.02 -22.99 6.48
CA ILE A 59 12.32 -23.93 5.61
C ILE A 59 11.35 -24.72 6.48
N GLU A 60 10.06 -24.61 6.19
CA GLU A 60 9.03 -25.51 6.72
C GLU A 60 8.88 -26.69 5.75
N PRO A 61 9.21 -27.92 6.16
CA PRO A 61 9.02 -29.08 5.31
C PRO A 61 7.54 -29.34 5.02
N ALA A 62 7.26 -29.85 3.82
CA ALA A 62 5.92 -30.19 3.37
C ALA A 62 5.12 -30.97 4.42
N GLY A 63 3.88 -30.53 4.67
CA GLY A 63 2.94 -31.18 5.59
C GLY A 63 3.27 -31.07 7.09
N THR A 64 4.29 -30.29 7.48
CA THR A 64 4.64 -30.12 8.91
C THR A 64 3.90 -28.98 9.60
N GLY A 65 3.52 -27.93 8.86
CA GLY A 65 2.71 -26.83 9.38
C GLY A 65 1.21 -27.10 9.34
N GLU A 66 0.48 -26.51 10.27
CA GLU A 66 -0.98 -26.51 10.27
C GLU A 66 -1.48 -25.22 9.63
N VAL A 67 -2.48 -25.34 8.75
CA VAL A 67 -3.24 -24.16 8.30
C VAL A 67 -3.86 -23.53 9.53
N SER A 68 -3.57 -22.24 9.77
CA SER A 68 -4.20 -21.50 10.87
C SER A 68 -5.70 -21.71 10.80
N LYS A 69 -6.37 -21.90 11.96
CA LYS A 69 -7.83 -21.99 12.03
C LYS A 69 -8.43 -20.65 11.60
N GLN A 70 -8.54 -20.44 10.29
CA GLN A 70 -9.22 -19.30 9.71
C GLN A 70 -10.66 -19.37 10.21
N SER A 71 -11.03 -18.34 10.95
CA SER A 71 -12.37 -18.15 11.48
C SER A 71 -13.31 -18.07 10.28
N THR A 72 -14.33 -18.92 10.25
CA THR A 72 -15.46 -18.80 9.32
C THR A 72 -16.35 -17.58 9.65
N ALA A 73 -15.88 -16.69 10.51
CA ALA A 73 -16.63 -15.51 10.92
C ALA A 73 -16.48 -14.46 9.83
N ASP A 74 -17.57 -13.77 9.52
CA ASP A 74 -17.51 -12.67 8.58
C ASP A 74 -16.58 -11.57 9.08
N VAL A 75 -15.79 -11.01 8.17
CA VAL A 75 -15.12 -9.73 8.38
C VAL A 75 -16.18 -8.71 8.81
N TYR A 76 -16.03 -8.14 10.00
CA TYR A 76 -16.95 -7.09 10.46
C TYR A 76 -16.58 -5.76 9.81
N GLY A 77 -17.57 -4.89 9.61
CA GLY A 77 -17.37 -3.61 8.91
C GLY A 77 -16.43 -2.65 9.64
N SER A 78 -16.15 -1.51 9.02
CA SER A 78 -15.38 -0.42 9.61
C SER A 78 -16.29 0.61 10.33
N TYR A 79 -15.70 1.65 10.90
CA TYR A 79 -16.43 2.77 11.51
C TYR A 79 -16.80 3.81 10.45
N ARG A 80 -18.07 4.20 10.38
CA ARG A 80 -18.56 5.14 9.34
C ARG A 80 -17.92 6.53 9.50
N PRO A 81 -17.55 7.24 8.42
CA PRO A 81 -17.25 8.67 8.52
C PRO A 81 -18.37 9.44 9.23
N ASP A 82 -18.03 10.46 10.01
CA ASP A 82 -18.99 11.39 10.62
C ASP A 82 -18.84 12.80 10.01
N ASP A 83 -19.55 13.80 10.51
CA ASP A 83 -19.45 15.18 9.99
C ASP A 83 -18.39 16.02 10.73
N LYS A 84 -17.61 15.40 11.62
CA LYS A 84 -16.58 16.08 12.42
C LYS A 84 -15.37 16.44 11.57
N LYS A 85 -14.74 17.57 11.89
CA LYS A 85 -13.53 18.01 11.22
C LYS A 85 -12.29 17.27 11.74
N PRO A 86 -11.15 17.28 11.01
CA PRO A 86 -9.91 16.68 11.47
C PRO A 86 -9.46 17.18 12.85
N GLU A 87 -9.69 18.46 13.18
CA GLU A 87 -9.36 19.05 14.49
C GLU A 87 -10.10 18.38 15.65
N GLU A 88 -11.30 17.89 15.39
CA GLU A 88 -12.11 17.18 16.39
C GLU A 88 -11.81 15.68 16.40
N ARG A 89 -11.49 15.08 15.24
CA ARG A 89 -11.20 13.65 15.14
C ARG A 89 -9.83 13.29 15.68
N VAL A 90 -8.80 14.04 15.32
CA VAL A 90 -7.40 13.67 15.57
C VAL A 90 -6.57 14.82 16.19
N PRO A 91 -7.03 15.45 17.28
CA PRO A 91 -6.37 16.62 17.88
C PRO A 91 -4.91 16.35 18.28
N ASN A 92 -4.61 15.12 18.75
CA ASN A 92 -3.25 14.75 19.14
C ASN A 92 -2.29 14.63 17.95
N ILE A 93 -2.78 14.15 16.80
CA ILE A 93 -1.99 14.03 15.57
C ILE A 93 -1.69 15.43 15.02
N LEU A 94 -2.69 16.32 15.06
CA LEU A 94 -2.55 17.73 14.70
C LEU A 94 -1.56 18.47 15.60
N ALA A 95 -1.69 18.32 16.92
CA ALA A 95 -0.78 18.94 17.88
C ALA A 95 0.66 18.45 17.71
N ARG A 96 0.85 17.17 17.35
CA ARG A 96 2.17 16.59 17.03
C ARG A 96 2.71 17.10 15.68
N GLY A 97 1.85 17.60 14.79
CA GLY A 97 2.21 18.18 13.51
C GLY A 97 2.59 17.18 12.42
N ARG A 98 2.36 15.87 12.63
CA ARG A 98 2.60 14.81 11.62
C ARG A 98 1.86 13.52 11.94
N LEU A 99 1.49 12.79 10.89
CA LEU A 99 0.96 11.43 10.92
C LEU A 99 2.12 10.41 10.86
N ILE A 100 2.20 9.47 11.79
CA ILE A 100 3.23 8.43 11.81
C ILE A 100 2.65 7.16 11.19
N VAL A 101 3.24 6.71 10.07
CA VAL A 101 2.66 5.67 9.22
C VAL A 101 3.63 4.50 9.08
N GLY A 102 3.16 3.31 9.46
CA GLY A 102 3.87 2.05 9.22
C GLY A 102 3.70 1.57 7.78
N VAL A 103 4.80 1.39 7.05
CA VAL A 103 4.86 0.98 5.64
C VAL A 103 5.93 -0.11 5.43
N ASP A 104 5.97 -0.71 4.24
CA ASP A 104 7.09 -1.58 3.84
C ASP A 104 8.28 -0.76 3.32
N ARG A 105 9.44 -1.42 3.19
CA ARG A 105 10.68 -0.83 2.65
C ARG A 105 11.07 -1.35 1.27
N SER A 106 10.46 -2.43 0.83
CA SER A 106 10.87 -3.30 -0.28
C SER A 106 9.76 -3.66 -1.26
N ASN A 107 8.49 -3.36 -0.95
CA ASN A 107 7.36 -3.65 -1.84
C ASN A 107 7.31 -2.60 -2.96
N ASN A 108 8.08 -2.85 -4.03
CA ASN A 108 8.15 -1.97 -5.19
C ASN A 108 6.76 -1.59 -5.71
N LEU A 109 6.60 -0.35 -6.17
CA LEU A 109 5.33 0.26 -6.59
C LEU A 109 4.27 0.48 -5.49
N LEU A 110 4.31 -0.24 -4.37
CA LEU A 110 3.34 -0.12 -3.26
C LEU A 110 3.87 0.74 -2.12
N SER A 111 4.90 0.26 -1.42
CA SER A 111 5.65 1.00 -0.42
C SER A 111 7.09 0.51 -0.40
N TYR A 112 7.99 1.33 -0.95
CA TYR A 112 9.41 1.00 -1.05
C TYR A 112 10.29 2.23 -0.82
N ARG A 113 11.55 1.96 -0.46
CA ARG A 113 12.58 3.00 -0.45
C ARG A 113 13.24 3.05 -1.83
N ASP A 114 13.03 4.13 -2.54
CA ASP A 114 13.67 4.39 -3.82
C ASP A 114 15.18 4.51 -3.63
N THR A 115 15.96 3.71 -4.35
CA THR A 115 17.41 3.63 -4.15
C THR A 115 18.16 4.83 -4.73
N ALA A 116 17.57 5.53 -5.72
CA ALA A 116 18.17 6.68 -6.36
C ALA A 116 18.01 7.96 -5.53
N SER A 117 16.80 8.24 -5.07
CA SER A 117 16.44 9.43 -4.27
C SER A 117 16.58 9.21 -2.76
N GLY A 118 16.43 7.96 -2.30
CA GLY A 118 16.31 7.62 -0.89
C GLY A 118 14.92 7.90 -0.29
N GLU A 119 13.97 8.37 -1.08
CA GLU A 119 12.61 8.66 -0.61
C GLU A 119 11.77 7.39 -0.45
N VAL A 120 10.78 7.45 0.44
CA VAL A 120 9.74 6.42 0.54
C VAL A 120 8.66 6.76 -0.48
N ARG A 121 8.36 5.82 -1.39
CA ARG A 121 7.47 6.02 -2.55
C ARG A 121 6.57 4.82 -2.79
N GLY A 122 5.50 5.03 -3.55
CA GLY A 122 4.57 4.00 -4.00
C GLY A 122 3.10 4.34 -3.74
N PHE A 123 2.22 3.48 -4.23
CA PHE A 123 0.77 3.61 -4.14
C PHE A 123 0.26 3.79 -2.71
N GLU A 124 0.73 2.98 -1.75
CA GLU A 124 0.31 3.05 -0.35
C GLU A 124 0.86 4.30 0.35
N VAL A 125 2.04 4.75 -0.07
CA VAL A 125 2.66 5.98 0.41
C VAL A 125 1.82 7.19 0.00
N ASP A 126 1.34 7.20 -1.24
CA ASP A 126 0.50 8.31 -1.73
C ASP A 126 -0.91 8.28 -1.15
N ILE A 127 -1.49 7.10 -0.87
CA ILE A 127 -2.72 7.01 -0.06
C ILE A 127 -2.49 7.60 1.34
N ALA A 128 -1.36 7.31 1.98
CA ALA A 128 -1.02 7.89 3.28
C ALA A 128 -0.85 9.42 3.23
N ARG A 129 -0.28 9.93 2.14
CA ARG A 129 -0.17 11.38 1.87
C ARG A 129 -1.53 12.02 1.67
N GLU A 130 -2.49 11.35 1.03
CA GLU A 130 -3.86 11.84 0.92
C GLU A 130 -4.57 11.91 2.28
N ILE A 131 -4.29 10.96 3.19
CA ILE A 131 -4.80 11.02 4.57
C ILE A 131 -4.17 12.20 5.32
N ALA A 132 -2.88 12.44 5.14
CA ALA A 132 -2.22 13.61 5.73
C ALA A 132 -2.70 14.93 5.14
N ARG A 133 -2.97 14.99 3.83
CA ARG A 133 -3.59 16.14 3.16
C ARG A 133 -4.93 16.48 3.81
N ASP A 134 -5.77 15.49 4.06
CA ASP A 134 -7.08 15.72 4.68
C ASP A 134 -6.98 16.13 6.15
N ILE A 135 -5.92 15.75 6.85
CA ILE A 135 -5.68 16.14 8.26
C ILE A 135 -5.07 17.55 8.36
N PHE A 136 -4.04 17.83 7.57
CA PHE A 136 -3.17 18.99 7.75
C PHE A 136 -3.29 20.07 6.66
N GLY A 137 -3.95 19.76 5.54
CA GLY A 137 -3.85 20.55 4.31
C GLY A 137 -2.50 20.41 3.60
N ASP A 138 -1.63 19.51 4.07
CA ASP A 138 -0.26 19.31 3.59
C ASP A 138 0.06 17.80 3.53
N PRO A 139 0.22 17.21 2.33
CA PRO A 139 0.49 15.79 2.17
C PRO A 139 1.86 15.36 2.72
N ASP A 140 2.80 16.29 2.91
CA ASP A 140 4.16 15.98 3.38
C ASP A 140 4.27 15.89 4.90
N LYS A 141 3.16 16.09 5.63
CA LYS A 141 3.09 15.91 7.10
C LYS A 141 3.00 14.45 7.52
N VAL A 142 3.89 13.61 6.96
CA VAL A 142 3.98 12.18 7.22
C VAL A 142 5.38 11.79 7.70
N ASP A 143 5.43 10.92 8.70
CA ASP A 143 6.63 10.30 9.24
C ASP A 143 6.54 8.78 9.02
N PHE A 144 7.16 8.30 7.93
CA PHE A 144 7.12 6.89 7.54
C PHE A 144 8.06 6.04 8.39
N ARG A 145 7.54 4.92 8.91
CA ARG A 145 8.29 3.93 9.68
C ARG A 145 8.20 2.58 8.99
N PHE A 146 9.34 1.92 8.82
CA PHE A 146 9.36 0.56 8.27
C PHE A 146 8.92 -0.44 9.34
N VAL A 147 7.92 -1.25 9.01
CA VAL A 147 7.36 -2.25 9.92
C VAL A 147 7.28 -3.57 9.17
N GLU A 148 7.83 -4.64 9.76
CA GLU A 148 7.77 -5.97 9.16
C GLU A 148 6.37 -6.58 9.24
N ALA A 149 6.09 -7.57 8.39
CA ALA A 149 4.77 -8.19 8.31
C ALA A 149 4.28 -8.77 9.65
N SER A 150 5.20 -9.36 10.41
CA SER A 150 5.00 -9.95 11.73
C SER A 150 4.81 -8.94 12.85
N ASP A 151 5.29 -7.70 12.70
CA ASP A 151 5.32 -6.69 13.77
C ASP A 151 4.20 -5.64 13.67
N ARG A 152 3.37 -5.67 12.61
CA ARG A 152 2.32 -4.67 12.35
C ARG A 152 1.38 -4.44 13.54
N ALA A 153 0.84 -5.52 14.11
CA ALA A 153 -0.08 -5.41 15.25
C ALA A 153 0.61 -4.86 16.50
N ARG A 154 1.87 -5.29 16.75
CA ARG A 154 2.66 -4.78 17.88
C ARG A 154 2.95 -3.29 17.73
N ALA A 155 3.39 -2.84 16.56
CA ALA A 155 3.68 -1.43 16.29
C ALA A 155 2.46 -0.53 16.57
N LEU A 156 1.25 -0.99 16.20
CA LEU A 156 0.00 -0.31 16.50
C LEU A 156 -0.35 -0.32 18.00
N ASN A 157 -0.20 -1.47 18.66
CA ASN A 157 -0.50 -1.63 20.08
C ASN A 157 0.43 -0.80 20.98
N ASP A 158 1.72 -0.77 20.65
CA ASP A 158 2.74 0.02 21.33
C ASP A 158 2.68 1.50 20.95
N ARG A 159 1.84 1.86 19.96
CA ARG A 159 1.67 3.22 19.42
C ARG A 159 2.97 3.83 18.90
N THR A 160 3.83 2.98 18.33
CA THR A 160 5.04 3.45 17.61
C THR A 160 4.68 4.05 16.25
N VAL A 161 3.50 3.70 15.72
CA VAL A 161 2.85 4.30 14.55
C VAL A 161 1.36 4.54 14.86
N ASP A 162 0.73 5.51 14.18
CA ASP A 162 -0.71 5.76 14.33
C ASP A 162 -1.55 4.79 13.49
N MET A 163 -1.05 4.49 12.29
CA MET A 163 -1.67 3.60 11.32
C MET A 163 -0.63 2.79 10.55
N VAL A 164 -1.07 1.67 9.98
CA VAL A 164 -0.29 0.82 9.07
C VAL A 164 -1.04 0.73 7.74
N ILE A 165 -0.35 1.06 6.65
CA ILE A 165 -0.78 0.79 5.28
C ILE A 165 0.36 0.04 4.58
N ARG A 166 0.25 -1.29 4.59
CA ARG A 166 1.33 -2.21 4.21
C ARG A 166 0.76 -3.57 3.82
N THR A 167 0.07 -3.61 2.69
CA THR A 167 -0.50 -4.82 2.08
C THR A 167 -1.19 -5.71 3.11
N MET A 168 -1.98 -5.07 3.99
CA MET A 168 -2.54 -5.73 5.16
C MET A 168 -3.94 -6.21 4.85
N THR A 169 -4.07 -7.49 4.52
CA THR A 169 -5.35 -8.16 4.35
C THR A 169 -6.22 -8.00 5.60
N ILE A 170 -7.45 -7.56 5.39
CA ILE A 170 -8.50 -7.57 6.40
C ILE A 170 -8.95 -9.02 6.57
N SER A 171 -8.71 -9.60 7.76
CA SER A 171 -9.17 -10.94 8.12
C SER A 171 -9.83 -10.93 9.49
N PRO A 172 -10.72 -11.89 9.79
CA PRO A 172 -11.36 -11.98 11.10
C PRO A 172 -10.36 -12.14 12.24
N GLU A 173 -9.25 -12.85 12.02
CA GLU A 173 -8.18 -13.05 13.00
C GLU A 173 -7.49 -11.74 13.32
N ARG A 174 -7.08 -11.00 12.28
CA ARG A 174 -6.42 -9.70 12.44
C ARG A 174 -7.34 -8.67 13.07
N GLN A 175 -8.63 -8.72 12.77
CA GLN A 175 -9.64 -7.90 13.42
C GLN A 175 -9.77 -8.16 14.93
N ARG A 176 -9.29 -9.30 15.45
CA ARG A 176 -9.20 -9.50 16.91
C ARG A 176 -8.12 -8.63 17.55
N GLU A 177 -7.06 -8.29 16.81
CA GLU A 177 -5.87 -7.59 17.30
C GLU A 177 -5.87 -6.10 16.95
N VAL A 178 -6.36 -5.74 15.77
CA VAL A 178 -6.36 -4.37 15.23
C VAL A 178 -7.74 -4.00 14.68
N ALA A 179 -7.95 -2.72 14.40
CA ALA A 179 -9.14 -2.25 13.71
C ALA A 179 -8.76 -1.77 12.29
N PHE A 180 -9.64 -2.02 11.32
CA PHE A 180 -9.38 -1.72 9.91
C PHE A 180 -10.29 -0.63 9.37
N SER A 181 -9.79 0.11 8.39
CA SER A 181 -10.57 0.92 7.47
C SER A 181 -11.48 0.05 6.58
N ILE A 182 -12.28 0.69 5.75
CA ILE A 182 -12.86 0.07 4.55
C ILE A 182 -11.73 -0.35 3.58
N PRO A 183 -11.94 -1.37 2.73
CA PRO A 183 -10.86 -1.95 1.93
C PRO A 183 -10.44 -1.06 0.78
N TYR A 184 -9.19 -0.61 0.71
CA TYR A 184 -8.75 0.31 -0.35
C TYR A 184 -8.41 -0.37 -1.69
N MET A 185 -8.32 -1.71 -1.71
CA MET A 185 -8.05 -2.50 -2.91
C MET A 185 -8.37 -3.97 -2.64
N GLN A 186 -8.98 -4.67 -3.60
CA GLN A 186 -9.00 -6.14 -3.63
C GLN A 186 -7.82 -6.64 -4.48
N THR A 187 -7.18 -7.70 -4.04
CA THR A 187 -6.06 -8.36 -4.73
C THR A 187 -6.31 -9.86 -4.77
N ASP A 188 -5.63 -10.57 -5.66
CA ASP A 188 -5.79 -12.02 -5.81
C ASP A 188 -4.44 -12.71 -5.62
N ALA A 189 -4.38 -13.67 -4.70
CA ALA A 189 -3.21 -14.52 -4.49
C ALA A 189 -2.90 -15.35 -5.74
N ARG A 190 -1.66 -15.26 -6.23
CA ARG A 190 -1.17 -15.92 -7.44
C ARG A 190 0.22 -16.51 -7.19
N LEU A 191 0.79 -17.11 -8.23
CA LEU A 191 2.11 -17.70 -8.21
C LEU A 191 3.02 -16.96 -9.21
N LEU A 192 4.17 -16.48 -8.75
CA LEU A 192 5.25 -15.99 -9.61
C LEU A 192 6.34 -17.03 -9.73
N VAL A 193 6.79 -17.30 -10.95
CA VAL A 193 7.87 -18.25 -11.26
C VAL A 193 8.87 -17.62 -12.22
N LEU A 194 10.02 -18.27 -12.40
CA LEU A 194 10.90 -17.96 -13.52
C LEU A 194 10.26 -18.39 -14.84
N LYS A 195 10.46 -17.58 -15.87
CA LYS A 195 10.10 -17.93 -17.25
C LYS A 195 10.82 -19.22 -17.66
N ASN A 196 10.11 -20.08 -18.38
CA ASN A 196 10.57 -21.42 -18.79
C ASN A 196 10.83 -22.40 -17.64
N SER A 197 10.31 -22.14 -16.43
CA SER A 197 10.34 -23.12 -15.32
C SER A 197 9.51 -24.38 -15.59
N GLY A 198 8.57 -24.30 -16.53
CA GLY A 198 7.60 -25.39 -16.80
C GLY A 198 6.48 -25.46 -15.77
N ILE A 199 6.41 -24.51 -14.83
CA ILE A 199 5.36 -24.41 -13.81
C ILE A 199 4.29 -23.43 -14.32
N HIS A 200 3.05 -23.89 -14.42
CA HIS A 200 1.92 -23.11 -14.93
C HIS A 200 0.78 -22.98 -13.91
N SER A 201 0.83 -23.71 -12.80
CA SER A 201 -0.18 -23.63 -11.73
C SER A 201 0.37 -24.05 -10.37
N ILE A 202 -0.35 -23.70 -9.30
CA ILE A 202 0.01 -24.10 -7.93
C ILE A 202 0.04 -25.62 -7.72
N ALA A 203 -0.76 -26.36 -8.50
CA ALA A 203 -0.83 -27.81 -8.44
C ALA A 203 0.44 -28.46 -9.02
N GLU A 204 1.05 -27.84 -10.02
CA GLU A 204 2.32 -28.28 -10.62
C GLU A 204 3.52 -27.96 -9.74
N ALA A 205 3.35 -27.12 -8.71
CA ALA A 205 4.38 -26.86 -7.71
C ALA A 205 4.50 -27.97 -6.64
N ALA A 206 3.68 -29.02 -6.70
CA ALA A 206 3.72 -30.08 -5.69
C ALA A 206 5.09 -30.76 -5.60
N GLY A 207 5.67 -30.79 -4.39
CA GLY A 207 7.00 -31.35 -4.15
C GLY A 207 8.15 -30.38 -4.44
N LEU A 208 7.85 -29.14 -4.81
CA LEU A 208 8.80 -28.05 -5.00
C LEU A 208 8.88 -27.16 -3.74
N THR A 209 9.75 -26.15 -3.76
CA THR A 209 9.83 -25.15 -2.68
C THR A 209 9.15 -23.85 -3.10
N LEU A 210 8.17 -23.40 -2.32
CA LEU A 210 7.48 -22.12 -2.52
C LEU A 210 7.87 -21.11 -1.44
N CYS A 211 8.04 -19.84 -1.81
CA CYS A 211 8.42 -18.79 -0.88
C CYS A 211 7.23 -17.92 -0.46
N ALA A 212 7.19 -17.58 0.83
CA ALA A 212 6.28 -16.59 1.38
C ALA A 212 6.95 -15.79 2.52
N ALA A 213 6.52 -14.55 2.74
CA ALA A 213 6.99 -13.80 3.90
C ALA A 213 6.36 -14.35 5.19
N LYS A 214 7.19 -14.51 6.23
CA LYS A 214 6.80 -14.97 7.56
C LYS A 214 5.69 -14.11 8.15
N GLY A 215 4.68 -14.76 8.74
CA GLY A 215 3.51 -14.09 9.31
C GLY A 215 2.55 -13.47 8.28
N SER A 216 2.73 -13.75 6.99
CA SER A 216 1.74 -13.43 5.96
C SER A 216 0.64 -14.50 5.91
N THR A 217 -0.50 -14.15 5.31
CA THR A 217 -1.57 -15.10 5.00
C THR A 217 -1.16 -16.11 3.92
N MET A 218 -0.06 -15.87 3.21
CA MET A 218 0.36 -16.72 2.10
C MET A 218 1.02 -18.02 2.57
N VAL A 219 1.59 -18.04 3.78
CA VAL A 219 2.07 -19.29 4.40
C VAL A 219 0.90 -20.27 4.51
N ASP A 220 -0.25 -19.83 5.04
CA ASP A 220 -1.46 -20.65 5.11
C ASP A 220 -2.04 -20.99 3.73
N ALA A 221 -1.96 -20.06 2.77
CA ALA A 221 -2.40 -20.32 1.40
C ALA A 221 -1.56 -21.44 0.76
N ILE A 222 -0.24 -21.45 0.94
CA ILE A 222 0.63 -22.53 0.46
C ILE A 222 0.27 -23.86 1.14
N ARG A 223 0.16 -23.89 2.48
CA ARG A 223 -0.23 -25.10 3.22
C ARG A 223 -1.56 -25.68 2.73
N LYS A 224 -2.50 -24.83 2.30
CA LYS A 224 -3.82 -25.24 1.81
C LYS A 224 -3.81 -25.71 0.35
N HIS A 225 -3.17 -24.95 -0.54
CA HIS A 225 -3.26 -25.16 -2.00
C HIS A 225 -2.10 -25.99 -2.57
N SER A 226 -0.99 -26.10 -1.85
CA SER A 226 0.19 -26.89 -2.22
C SER A 226 0.77 -27.63 -1.00
N PRO A 227 -0.01 -28.50 -0.33
CA PRO A 227 0.38 -29.13 0.94
C PRO A 227 1.62 -30.04 0.86
N SER A 228 2.01 -30.44 -0.36
CA SER A 228 3.16 -31.29 -0.63
C SER A 228 4.44 -30.50 -0.93
N SER A 229 4.40 -29.17 -0.84
CA SER A 229 5.52 -28.28 -1.15
C SER A 229 6.20 -27.82 0.13
N ASP A 230 7.52 -27.68 0.10
CA ASP A 230 8.28 -27.03 1.17
C ASP A 230 8.00 -25.52 1.12
N ILE A 231 8.03 -24.86 2.28
CA ILE A 231 7.83 -23.41 2.38
C ILE A 231 9.12 -22.74 2.82
N LEU A 232 9.71 -21.93 1.96
CA LEU A 232 10.77 -21.00 2.34
C LEU A 232 10.13 -19.74 2.94
N GLU A 233 10.10 -19.66 4.26
CA GLU A 233 9.64 -18.48 4.98
C GLU A 233 10.77 -17.45 5.10
N THR A 234 10.60 -16.29 4.48
CA THR A 234 11.57 -15.18 4.54
C THR A 234 11.04 -14.01 5.35
N ARG A 235 11.92 -13.06 5.70
CA ARG A 235 11.55 -11.85 6.45
C ARG A 235 10.78 -10.85 5.58
N THR A 236 11.19 -10.70 4.32
CA THR A 236 10.59 -9.74 3.37
C THR A 236 10.28 -10.38 2.02
N TRP A 237 9.34 -9.80 1.27
CA TRP A 237 9.03 -10.27 -0.08
C TRP A 237 10.20 -10.07 -1.05
N GLY A 238 11.03 -9.06 -0.83
CA GLY A 238 12.28 -8.87 -1.58
C GLY A 238 13.27 -10.02 -1.38
N ASP A 239 13.30 -10.63 -0.19
CA ASP A 239 14.12 -11.81 0.07
C ASP A 239 13.58 -13.04 -0.68
N CYS A 240 12.26 -13.17 -0.86
CA CYS A 240 11.69 -14.20 -1.75
C CYS A 240 12.10 -14.00 -3.20
N LEU A 241 12.08 -12.76 -3.72
CA LEU A 241 12.50 -12.48 -5.09
C LEU A 241 13.98 -12.81 -5.29
N MET A 242 14.84 -12.45 -4.33
CA MET A 242 16.25 -12.82 -4.33
C MET A 242 16.43 -14.35 -4.29
N ALA A 243 15.68 -15.05 -3.42
CA ALA A 243 15.74 -16.50 -3.32
C ALA A 243 15.34 -17.17 -4.65
N LEU A 244 14.32 -16.66 -5.34
CA LEU A 244 13.90 -17.15 -6.65
C LEU A 244 15.01 -16.95 -7.70
N GLN A 245 15.63 -15.77 -7.73
CA GLN A 245 16.75 -15.45 -8.63
C GLN A 245 17.99 -16.34 -8.39
N LEU A 246 18.19 -16.77 -7.15
CA LEU A 246 19.28 -17.66 -6.76
C LEU A 246 18.93 -19.16 -6.89
N GLY A 247 17.72 -19.50 -7.36
CA GLY A 247 17.26 -20.88 -7.48
C GLY A 247 17.07 -21.59 -6.13
N GLN A 248 16.78 -20.82 -5.07
CA GLN A 248 16.50 -21.33 -3.72
C GLN A 248 15.01 -21.55 -3.46
N THR A 249 14.15 -21.17 -4.39
CA THR A 249 12.71 -21.45 -4.40
C THR A 249 12.26 -21.52 -5.85
N ASP A 250 11.23 -22.31 -6.13
CA ASP A 250 10.66 -22.52 -7.46
C ASP A 250 9.57 -21.52 -7.81
N GLY A 251 9.00 -20.86 -6.80
CA GLY A 251 8.02 -19.81 -7.01
C GLY A 251 7.65 -19.07 -5.74
N ILE A 252 7.03 -17.91 -5.91
CA ILE A 252 6.60 -17.03 -4.83
C ILE A 252 5.08 -16.99 -4.85
N VAL A 253 4.44 -17.33 -3.73
CA VAL A 253 2.98 -17.22 -3.60
C VAL A 253 2.66 -15.94 -2.84
N VAL A 254 2.08 -14.99 -3.57
CA VAL A 254 1.59 -13.72 -3.04
C VAL A 254 0.60 -13.10 -4.00
N ASP A 255 -0.09 -12.05 -3.57
CA ASP A 255 -1.07 -11.37 -4.39
C ASP A 255 -0.48 -10.62 -5.59
N ASP A 256 -1.31 -10.48 -6.62
CA ASP A 256 -1.02 -9.82 -7.89
C ASP A 256 -0.48 -8.39 -7.74
N ALA A 257 -0.93 -7.62 -6.74
CA ALA A 257 -0.39 -6.29 -6.48
C ALA A 257 1.09 -6.34 -6.08
N LEU A 258 1.49 -7.25 -5.19
CA LEU A 258 2.91 -7.44 -4.86
C LEU A 258 3.70 -8.03 -6.02
N LEU A 259 3.12 -8.98 -6.75
CA LEU A 259 3.76 -9.57 -7.92
C LEU A 259 3.99 -8.56 -9.03
N SER A 260 3.12 -7.56 -9.18
CA SER A 260 3.28 -6.46 -10.15
C SER A 260 4.60 -5.71 -9.90
N GLY A 261 4.95 -5.47 -8.63
CA GLY A 261 6.20 -4.84 -8.23
C GLY A 261 7.42 -5.72 -8.52
N MET A 262 7.29 -7.04 -8.34
CA MET A 262 8.34 -8.02 -8.66
C MET A 262 8.57 -8.14 -10.17
N LEU A 263 7.50 -8.21 -10.97
CA LEU A 263 7.58 -8.19 -12.44
C LEU A 263 8.30 -6.94 -12.96
N ALA A 264 8.03 -5.79 -12.34
CA ALA A 264 8.71 -4.54 -12.66
C ALA A 264 10.20 -4.57 -12.34
N GLN A 265 10.61 -5.34 -11.33
CA GLN A 265 12.02 -5.50 -10.93
C GLN A 265 12.75 -6.58 -11.74
N ASP A 266 12.05 -7.65 -12.12
CA ASP A 266 12.64 -8.83 -12.76
C ASP A 266 11.81 -9.31 -13.96
N LYS A 267 12.28 -8.94 -15.16
CA LYS A 267 11.67 -9.32 -16.44
C LYS A 267 11.80 -10.81 -16.80
N TYR A 268 12.57 -11.59 -16.04
CA TYR A 268 12.70 -13.04 -16.22
C TYR A 268 11.62 -13.83 -15.48
N THR A 269 10.76 -13.16 -14.74
CA THR A 269 9.66 -13.79 -14.03
C THR A 269 8.35 -13.67 -14.79
N GLU A 270 7.39 -14.53 -14.47
CA GLU A 270 6.02 -14.47 -14.96
C GLU A 270 5.02 -14.91 -13.88
N ILE A 271 3.81 -14.34 -13.90
CA ILE A 271 2.71 -14.75 -13.04
C ILE A 271 1.93 -15.85 -13.74
N VAL A 272 1.71 -16.97 -13.05
CA VAL A 272 1.05 -18.17 -13.59
C VAL A 272 -0.12 -18.63 -12.72
N GLY A 273 -0.93 -19.53 -13.27
CA GLY A 273 -2.08 -20.13 -12.62
C GLY A 273 -3.27 -19.17 -12.46
N GLU A 274 -4.40 -19.72 -12.03
CA GLU A 274 -5.60 -18.95 -11.67
C GLU A 274 -5.46 -18.32 -10.27
N PRO A 275 -6.25 -17.29 -9.94
CA PRO A 275 -6.42 -16.79 -8.57
C PRO A 275 -6.67 -17.92 -7.57
N LEU A 276 -5.85 -17.97 -6.51
CA LEU A 276 -5.99 -18.94 -5.42
C LEU A 276 -7.07 -18.48 -4.44
N GLU A 277 -6.94 -17.24 -3.98
CA GLU A 277 -7.80 -16.62 -2.98
C GLU A 277 -7.80 -15.09 -3.17
N SER A 278 -8.97 -14.46 -3.06
CA SER A 278 -9.08 -13.01 -3.05
C SER A 278 -8.81 -12.45 -1.65
N GLN A 279 -8.16 -11.29 -1.61
CA GLN A 279 -7.76 -10.58 -0.42
C GLN A 279 -8.22 -9.14 -0.51
N SER A 280 -8.66 -8.56 0.61
CA SER A 280 -9.00 -7.14 0.68
C SER A 280 -8.00 -6.43 1.56
N TYR A 281 -7.28 -5.45 1.03
CA TYR A 281 -6.35 -4.65 1.82
C TYR A 281 -7.07 -3.53 2.56
N GLY A 282 -6.68 -3.31 3.81
CA GLY A 282 -7.19 -2.21 4.63
C GLY A 282 -6.07 -1.48 5.36
N VAL A 283 -6.33 -0.23 5.71
CA VAL A 283 -5.49 0.53 6.64
C VAL A 283 -5.81 0.06 8.05
N ALA A 284 -4.80 -0.39 8.79
CA ALA A 284 -4.97 -0.84 10.16
C ALA A 284 -4.59 0.26 11.15
N VAL A 285 -5.32 0.33 12.26
CA VAL A 285 -4.97 1.14 13.43
C VAL A 285 -5.07 0.28 14.70
N ARG A 286 -4.54 0.79 15.82
CA ARG A 286 -4.72 0.14 17.13
C ARG A 286 -6.20 -0.11 17.38
N LYS A 287 -6.57 -1.30 17.87
CA LYS A 287 -7.95 -1.61 18.22
C LYS A 287 -8.45 -0.68 19.35
N PRO A 288 -9.68 -0.14 19.27
CA PRO A 288 -10.21 0.69 20.34
C PRO A 288 -10.53 -0.17 21.57
N ASP A 289 -10.19 0.32 22.76
CA ASP A 289 -10.49 -0.28 24.06
C ASP A 289 -10.71 0.81 25.13
N ALA A 290 -10.86 0.41 26.39
CA ALA A 290 -11.09 1.34 27.49
C ALA A 290 -9.94 2.35 27.74
N SER A 291 -8.73 2.05 27.27
CA SER A 291 -7.53 2.87 27.45
C SER A 291 -7.22 3.78 26.27
N TYR A 292 -7.73 3.46 25.07
CA TYR A 292 -7.45 4.22 23.86
C TYR A 292 -8.57 4.07 22.84
N ASP A 293 -9.06 5.21 22.36
CA ASP A 293 -10.10 5.27 21.34
C ASP A 293 -9.52 5.67 19.98
N SER A 294 -9.36 4.69 19.09
CA SER A 294 -8.90 4.89 17.71
C SER A 294 -10.03 5.13 16.71
N ARG A 295 -11.30 5.07 17.13
CA ARG A 295 -12.45 5.23 16.22
C ARG A 295 -12.40 6.55 15.46
N PRO A 296 -12.09 7.71 16.09
CA PRO A 296 -11.97 8.97 15.36
C PRO A 296 -10.94 8.95 14.22
N LEU A 297 -9.79 8.29 14.42
CA LEU A 297 -8.77 8.13 13.38
C LEU A 297 -9.28 7.23 12.24
N ILE A 298 -9.97 6.13 12.53
CA ILE A 298 -10.56 5.27 11.49
C ILE A 298 -11.61 6.03 10.68
N ARG A 299 -12.45 6.85 11.34
CA ARG A 299 -13.42 7.69 10.62
C ARG A 299 -12.74 8.69 9.70
N GLN A 300 -11.63 9.29 10.13
CA GLN A 300 -10.82 10.17 9.29
C GLN A 300 -10.23 9.43 8.08
N ILE A 301 -9.66 8.24 8.28
CA ILE A 301 -9.12 7.40 7.22
C ILE A 301 -10.24 7.02 6.22
N ASN A 302 -11.38 6.54 6.71
CA ASN A 302 -12.51 6.18 5.85
C ASN A 302 -13.08 7.38 5.09
N SER A 303 -13.13 8.56 5.71
CA SER A 303 -13.51 9.81 5.03
C SER A 303 -12.58 10.11 3.86
N THR A 304 -11.27 9.90 4.04
CA THR A 304 -10.28 10.05 2.96
C THR A 304 -10.47 8.99 1.88
N LEU A 305 -10.63 7.72 2.27
CA LEU A 305 -10.81 6.61 1.33
C LEU A 305 -12.08 6.76 0.50
N GLU A 306 -13.18 7.22 1.08
CA GLU A 306 -14.40 7.54 0.32
C GLU A 306 -14.17 8.72 -0.64
N ARG A 307 -13.48 9.77 -0.19
CA ARG A 307 -13.15 10.93 -1.02
C ARG A 307 -12.34 10.53 -2.25
N ILE A 308 -11.20 9.85 -2.07
CA ILE A 308 -10.30 9.49 -3.18
C ILE A 308 -10.93 8.53 -4.18
N ARG A 309 -11.90 7.70 -3.75
CA ARG A 309 -12.68 6.86 -4.67
C ARG A 309 -13.66 7.68 -5.51
N ARG A 310 -14.30 8.68 -4.91
CA ARG A 310 -15.33 9.49 -5.56
C ARG A 310 -14.75 10.55 -6.50
N ASP A 311 -13.64 11.16 -6.12
CA ASP A 311 -13.04 12.28 -6.86
C ASP A 311 -12.08 11.85 -7.98
N GLY A 312 -11.78 10.54 -8.09
CA GLY A 312 -10.91 9.96 -9.10
C GLY A 312 -9.44 9.84 -8.67
N THR A 313 -9.05 10.41 -7.52
CA THR A 313 -7.66 10.37 -7.03
C THR A 313 -7.15 8.94 -6.91
N TRP A 314 -7.97 8.00 -6.41
CA TRP A 314 -7.56 6.59 -6.31
C TRP A 314 -7.19 6.00 -7.68
N GLN A 315 -7.95 6.32 -8.72
CA GLN A 315 -7.68 5.85 -10.08
C GLN A 315 -6.37 6.43 -10.61
N GLU A 316 -6.11 7.71 -10.34
CA GLU A 316 -4.86 8.37 -10.73
C GLU A 316 -3.65 7.73 -10.04
N LEU A 317 -3.75 7.45 -8.74
CA LEU A 317 -2.71 6.73 -7.99
C LEU A 317 -2.50 5.32 -8.55
N PHE A 318 -3.58 4.59 -8.84
CA PHE A 318 -3.49 3.24 -9.41
C PHE A 318 -2.79 3.26 -10.78
N ASN A 319 -3.21 4.15 -11.68
CA ASN A 319 -2.62 4.28 -13.02
C ASN A 319 -1.14 4.67 -12.95
N THR A 320 -0.77 5.53 -11.99
CA THR A 320 0.62 5.98 -11.80
C THR A 320 1.53 4.83 -11.37
N TRP A 321 1.06 3.98 -10.45
CA TRP A 321 1.93 3.01 -9.79
C TRP A 321 1.78 1.59 -10.31
N LEU A 322 0.56 1.13 -10.58
CA LEU A 322 0.24 -0.29 -10.79
C LEU A 322 -0.34 -0.59 -12.18
N GLY A 323 -0.95 0.40 -12.84
CA GLY A 323 -1.70 0.20 -14.09
C GLY A 323 -0.90 -0.32 -15.29
N ASN A 324 0.44 -0.26 -15.25
CA ASN A 324 1.30 -0.85 -16.28
C ASN A 324 1.59 -2.34 -16.07
N TYR A 325 1.28 -2.89 -14.88
CA TYR A 325 1.73 -4.21 -14.44
C TYR A 325 0.59 -5.13 -13.98
N MET A 326 -0.58 -4.57 -13.69
CA MET A 326 -1.77 -5.35 -13.34
C MET A 326 -3.04 -4.71 -13.90
N GLU A 327 -4.06 -5.54 -14.11
CA GLU A 327 -5.40 -5.06 -14.42
C GLU A 327 -5.98 -4.29 -13.24
N GLN A 328 -6.94 -3.41 -13.53
CA GLN A 328 -7.57 -2.62 -12.48
C GLN A 328 -8.31 -3.52 -11.48
N PRO A 329 -7.95 -3.47 -10.19
CA PRO A 329 -8.59 -4.28 -9.18
C PRO A 329 -9.99 -3.76 -8.86
N VAL A 330 -10.80 -4.65 -8.30
CA VAL A 330 -12.09 -4.27 -7.73
C VAL A 330 -11.86 -3.44 -6.46
N LEU A 331 -12.66 -2.38 -6.31
CA LEU A 331 -12.82 -1.66 -5.06
C LEU A 331 -14.04 -2.22 -4.32
N PRO A 332 -13.87 -3.02 -3.25
CA PRO A 332 -15.01 -3.58 -2.57
C PRO A 332 -15.87 -2.49 -1.92
N GLU A 333 -17.19 -2.69 -1.96
CA GLU A 333 -18.14 -1.76 -1.37
C GLU A 333 -17.88 -1.57 0.14
N PRO A 334 -17.94 -0.33 0.65
CA PRO A 334 -17.78 -0.05 2.08
C PRO A 334 -18.78 -0.81 2.95
N LYS A 335 -18.28 -1.69 3.82
CA LYS A 335 -19.08 -2.29 4.91
C LYS A 335 -18.83 -1.52 6.21
N TYR A 336 -19.89 -0.99 6.81
CA TYR A 336 -19.82 -0.26 8.07
C TYR A 336 -20.54 -1.01 9.20
N LEU A 337 -20.07 -0.82 10.43
CA LEU A 337 -20.73 -1.32 11.63
C LEU A 337 -22.07 -0.60 11.84
N ASN A 338 -23.08 -1.34 12.30
CA ASN A 338 -24.31 -0.74 12.81
C ASN A 338 -24.04 -0.22 14.22
N GLU A 339 -23.73 1.06 14.32
CA GLU A 339 -23.50 1.73 15.59
C GLU A 339 -24.82 2.28 16.12
N THR A 340 -25.26 1.82 17.30
CA THR A 340 -26.30 2.54 18.04
C THR A 340 -25.70 3.87 18.48
N PRO A 341 -26.32 5.02 18.17
CA PRO A 341 -25.84 6.30 18.67
C PRO A 341 -25.71 6.23 20.20
N PRO A 342 -24.68 6.86 20.81
CA PRO A 342 -24.66 7.04 22.25
C PRO A 342 -25.99 7.69 22.66
N ALA A 343 -26.70 7.10 23.62
CA ALA A 343 -27.89 7.72 24.17
C ALA A 343 -27.51 9.14 24.60
N GLU A 344 -28.21 10.15 24.08
CA GLU A 344 -28.11 11.50 24.63
C GLU A 344 -28.39 11.39 26.13
N GLU A 345 -27.37 11.61 26.95
CA GLU A 345 -27.56 11.83 28.38
C GLU A 345 -28.48 13.04 28.52
N SER A 346 -29.76 12.78 28.74
CA SER A 346 -30.73 13.79 29.09
C SER A 346 -30.27 14.45 30.38
N GLN A 347 -29.66 15.63 30.24
CA GLN A 347 -29.35 16.47 31.38
C GLN A 347 -30.64 16.73 32.16
N PRO A 348 -30.68 16.48 33.48
CA PRO A 348 -31.84 16.83 34.27
C PRO A 348 -31.95 18.36 34.29
N SER A 349 -33.05 18.87 33.71
CA SER A 349 -33.45 20.27 33.78
C SER A 349 -33.49 20.74 35.24
N SER A 350 -32.49 21.53 35.64
CA SER A 350 -32.52 22.27 36.90
C SER A 350 -32.82 23.74 36.61
N ALA A 351 -34.09 24.12 36.78
CA ALA A 351 -34.58 25.49 36.94
C ALA A 351 -36.03 25.39 37.43
N ALA A 352 -36.53 26.06 38.46
CA ALA A 352 -35.94 27.03 39.37
C ALA A 352 -36.73 26.97 40.69
N LYS A 353 -36.03 27.07 41.83
CA LYS A 353 -36.62 27.62 43.05
C LYS A 353 -36.60 29.14 42.88
N ASP A 354 -37.76 29.78 42.94
CA ASP A 354 -37.81 31.17 43.40
C ASP A 354 -38.91 31.38 44.46
N GLN A 355 -38.59 32.30 45.35
CA GLN A 355 -38.95 32.47 46.76
C GLN A 355 -40.38 33.04 47.08
N PRO A 356 -40.73 33.26 48.38
CA PRO A 356 -42.11 33.38 48.88
C PRO A 356 -42.64 34.83 48.93
N GLY A 357 -43.97 34.99 48.96
CA GLY A 357 -44.64 36.28 49.15
C GLY A 357 -46.00 36.16 49.85
N GLU A 358 -46.15 36.89 50.95
CA GLU A 358 -47.29 37.00 51.84
C GLU A 358 -48.60 37.57 51.23
N LYS A 359 -49.72 37.13 51.84
CA LYS A 359 -50.99 37.85 52.18
C LYS A 359 -51.86 38.46 51.08
N LYS A 360 -53.15 38.06 51.08
CA LYS A 360 -54.26 38.91 51.58
C LYS A 360 -55.59 38.15 51.74
N GLU A 361 -56.41 38.71 52.63
CA GLU A 361 -57.71 38.29 53.16
C GLU A 361 -58.85 38.14 52.12
N GLY A 362 -59.87 37.36 52.50
CA GLY A 362 -61.27 37.76 52.31
C GLY A 362 -62.17 36.80 51.53
N GLN A 363 -62.77 35.80 52.20
CA GLN A 363 -64.20 35.72 52.55
C GLN A 363 -64.52 34.38 53.23
#